data_AF-A0A969FYK4-F1
#
_entry.id   AF-A0A969FYK4-F1
#
_cell.length_a   1.000
_cell.length_b   1.000
_cell.length_c   1.000
_cell.angle_alpha   90.00
_cell.angle_beta   90.00
_cell.angle_gamma   90.00
#
_symmetry.space_group_name_H-M   'P 1'
#
loop_
_entity.id
_entity.type
_entity.pdbx_description
1 polymer ?
#
loop_
_entity_poly.entity_id
_entity_poly.type
_entity_poly.pdbx_seq_one_letter_code
_entity_poly.pdbx_strand_id
1 'polypeptide(L)'
;MTPAPGTLHQASAVLFTTHLVIHVQFAGLGHVFAAPYEVALPFVEGVSQPDVVVVLNANLPIITDRRIVGVPDLIVEILSSDTAHDDQTIKRTRYAQAGIPEYWMADLSNDTVDLLVLEDGIYHSSGVFGGQVALPSRVIPGFPVPVEHLFPGTGMGTAGRKSHTLALEMVEMGEFSPRRRPQFGSASGLVIMADDFDAPLEDFQGYQS
;
A
#
# COMPACT_ATOMS: atom_id res chain seq x y z
N MET A 1 26.21 6.60 -2.22
CA MET A 1 25.47 5.95 -3.32
C MET A 1 24.69 4.80 -2.70
N THR A 2 23.40 4.69 -2.99
CA THR A 2 22.58 3.53 -2.58
C THR A 2 22.87 2.39 -3.56
N PRO A 3 23.14 1.16 -3.11
CA PRO A 3 23.35 0.02 -4.00
C PRO A 3 22.11 -0.23 -4.86
N ALA A 4 22.32 -0.75 -6.08
CA ALA A 4 21.20 -1.10 -6.96
C ALA A 4 20.34 -2.20 -6.29
N PRO A 5 19.00 -2.11 -6.39
CA PRO A 5 18.12 -3.08 -5.76
C PRO A 5 18.28 -4.47 -6.37
N GLY A 6 18.26 -5.49 -5.51
CA GLY A 6 18.30 -6.89 -5.94
C GLY A 6 16.99 -7.36 -6.58
N THR A 7 17.01 -8.51 -7.25
CA THR A 7 15.85 -9.07 -7.98
C THR A 7 14.60 -9.24 -7.11
N LEU A 8 14.75 -9.69 -5.87
CA LEU A 8 13.63 -9.87 -4.93
C LEU A 8 12.95 -8.55 -4.56
N HIS A 9 13.75 -7.49 -4.39
CA HIS A 9 13.24 -6.14 -4.12
C HIS A 9 12.42 -5.64 -5.31
N GLN A 10 12.97 -5.74 -6.52
CA GLN A 10 12.27 -5.32 -7.73
C GLN A 10 10.99 -6.12 -8.00
N ALA A 11 11.02 -7.44 -7.81
CA ALA A 11 9.83 -8.27 -7.95
C ALA A 11 8.73 -7.87 -6.95
N SER A 12 9.09 -7.58 -5.69
CA SER A 12 8.14 -7.11 -4.69
C SER A 12 7.61 -5.72 -5.04
N ALA A 13 8.47 -4.79 -5.48
CA ALA A 13 8.06 -3.45 -5.90
C ALA A 13 7.00 -3.50 -7.01
N VAL A 14 7.16 -4.42 -7.98
CA VAL A 14 6.16 -4.67 -9.02
C VAL A 14 4.84 -5.19 -8.43
N LEU A 15 4.88 -6.14 -7.50
CA LEU A 15 3.68 -6.71 -6.86
C LEU A 15 2.92 -5.67 -6.02
N PHE A 16 3.61 -4.94 -5.14
CA PHE A 16 3.02 -3.84 -4.37
C PHE A 16 2.39 -2.80 -5.30
N THR A 17 3.13 -2.33 -6.30
CA THR A 17 2.62 -1.32 -7.25
C THR A 17 1.40 -1.84 -8.01
N THR A 18 1.45 -3.07 -8.52
CA THR A 18 0.35 -3.66 -9.31
C THR A 18 -0.92 -3.75 -8.49
N HIS A 19 -0.84 -4.33 -7.30
CA HIS A 19 -2.00 -4.48 -6.42
C HIS A 19 -2.57 -3.14 -5.97
N LEU A 20 -1.71 -2.16 -5.65
CA LEU A 20 -2.15 -0.80 -5.30
C LEU A 20 -2.76 -0.08 -6.51
N VAL A 21 -2.19 -0.17 -7.71
CA VAL A 21 -2.76 0.42 -8.94
C VAL A 21 -4.17 -0.12 -9.19
N ILE A 22 -4.37 -1.43 -9.05
CA ILE A 22 -5.70 -2.04 -9.24
C ILE A 22 -6.70 -1.47 -8.23
N HIS A 23 -6.34 -1.41 -6.96
CA HIS A 23 -7.28 -1.07 -5.89
C HIS A 23 -7.45 0.43 -5.64
N VAL A 24 -6.47 1.25 -6.04
CA VAL A 24 -6.52 2.70 -5.89
C VAL A 24 -6.82 3.36 -7.21
N GLN A 25 -6.00 3.13 -8.23
CA GLN A 25 -6.09 3.89 -9.48
C GLN A 25 -7.22 3.40 -10.38
N PHE A 26 -7.36 2.10 -10.62
CA PHE A 26 -8.47 1.57 -11.41
C PHE A 26 -9.82 1.62 -10.70
N ALA A 27 -9.81 1.70 -9.36
CA ALA A 27 -11.00 2.00 -8.57
C ALA A 27 -11.35 3.52 -8.54
N GLY A 28 -10.51 4.38 -9.13
CA GLY A 28 -10.74 5.83 -9.19
C GLY A 28 -10.56 6.55 -7.85
N LEU A 29 -9.79 6.01 -6.92
CA LEU A 29 -9.53 6.57 -5.59
C LEU A 29 -8.31 7.51 -5.53
N GLY A 30 -7.39 7.40 -6.49
CA GLY A 30 -6.16 8.19 -6.53
C GLY A 30 -5.15 7.69 -7.55
N HIS A 31 -3.86 7.99 -7.31
CA HIS A 31 -2.74 7.55 -8.14
C HIS A 31 -1.66 6.85 -7.31
N VAL A 32 -0.97 5.92 -7.97
CA VAL A 32 0.14 5.15 -7.39
C VAL A 32 1.39 5.40 -8.24
N PHE A 33 2.52 5.65 -7.58
CA PHE A 33 3.81 5.88 -8.22
C PHE A 33 4.84 4.90 -7.67
N ALA A 34 5.76 4.45 -8.51
CA ALA A 34 6.86 3.57 -8.14
C ALA A 34 8.21 4.28 -8.35
N ALA A 35 9.24 3.85 -7.61
CA ALA A 35 10.59 4.35 -7.81
C ALA A 35 11.13 4.06 -9.22
N PRO A 36 12.00 4.93 -9.78
CA PRO A 36 12.41 6.20 -9.21
C PRO A 36 11.37 7.30 -9.45
N TYR A 37 10.86 7.88 -8.36
CA TYR A 37 10.00 9.07 -8.41
C TYR A 37 10.22 9.92 -7.15
N GLU A 38 10.47 11.21 -7.32
CA GLU A 38 10.86 12.07 -6.20
C GLU A 38 9.65 12.55 -5.40
N VAL A 39 9.83 12.61 -4.08
CA VAL A 39 8.89 13.19 -3.13
C VAL A 39 9.62 14.28 -2.34
N ALA A 40 9.22 15.52 -2.56
CA ALA A 40 9.66 16.67 -1.79
C ALA A 40 8.67 16.89 -0.62
N LEU A 41 9.08 16.45 0.56
CA LEU A 41 8.28 16.49 1.78
C LEU A 41 8.45 17.84 2.50
N PRO A 42 7.39 18.38 3.13
CA PRO A 42 7.49 19.59 3.93
C PRO A 42 8.28 19.36 5.22
N PHE A 43 8.86 20.43 5.77
CA PHE A 43 9.58 20.45 7.06
C PHE A 43 10.84 19.56 7.15
N VAL A 44 11.25 18.94 6.04
CA VAL A 44 12.44 18.10 5.96
C VAL A 44 13.27 18.51 4.74
N GLU A 45 14.59 18.50 4.87
CA GLU A 45 15.48 18.90 3.78
C GLU A 45 15.62 17.80 2.71
N GLY A 46 15.76 18.20 1.45
CA GLY A 46 16.01 17.32 0.31
C GLY A 46 14.76 16.62 -0.24
N VAL A 47 14.97 15.60 -1.07
CA VAL A 47 13.92 14.73 -1.63
C VAL A 47 14.07 13.29 -1.11
N SER A 48 13.00 12.52 -1.18
CA SER A 48 13.00 11.07 -0.98
C SER A 48 12.58 10.36 -2.26
N GLN A 49 13.04 9.13 -2.46
CA GLN A 49 12.60 8.24 -3.54
C GLN A 49 12.12 6.92 -2.91
N PRO A 50 10.93 6.91 -2.30
CA PRO A 50 10.33 5.69 -1.76
C PRO A 50 10.01 4.69 -2.88
N ASP A 51 9.92 3.40 -2.54
CA ASP A 51 9.66 2.34 -3.51
C ASP A 51 8.27 2.45 -4.13
N VAL A 52 7.25 2.74 -3.31
CA VAL A 52 5.87 3.00 -3.77
C VAL A 52 5.25 4.16 -2.99
N VAL A 53 4.48 5.00 -3.69
CA VAL A 53 3.73 6.12 -3.11
C VAL A 53 2.29 6.06 -3.56
N VAL A 54 1.36 6.37 -2.66
CA VAL A 54 -0.05 6.56 -2.99
C VAL A 54 -0.47 7.99 -2.67
N VAL A 55 -1.17 8.62 -3.61
CA VAL A 55 -1.83 9.92 -3.45
C VAL A 55 -3.30 9.76 -3.76
N LEU A 56 -4.16 9.94 -2.78
CA LEU A 56 -5.61 9.85 -2.91
C LEU A 56 -6.18 11.12 -3.54
N ASN A 57 -7.42 11.04 -4.04
CA ASN A 57 -8.09 12.13 -4.75
C ASN A 57 -8.11 13.47 -4.00
N ALA A 58 -8.17 13.43 -2.66
CA ALA A 58 -8.14 14.62 -1.83
C ALA A 58 -6.82 15.41 -1.90
N ASN A 59 -5.72 14.73 -2.25
CA ASN A 59 -4.37 15.27 -2.23
C ASN A 59 -3.75 15.44 -3.64
N LEU A 60 -4.48 15.19 -4.73
CA LEU A 60 -3.97 15.30 -6.11
C LEU A 60 -3.16 16.58 -6.43
N PRO A 61 -3.47 17.77 -5.90
CA PRO A 61 -2.70 18.98 -6.19
C PRO A 61 -1.19 18.91 -5.83
N ILE A 62 -0.77 17.92 -5.02
CA ILE A 62 0.65 17.72 -4.70
C ILE A 62 1.44 17.06 -5.84
N ILE A 63 0.75 16.46 -6.82
CA ILE A 63 1.38 15.79 -7.96
C ILE A 63 1.76 16.86 -8.98
N THR A 64 3.05 16.92 -9.33
CA THR A 64 3.58 17.83 -10.35
C THR A 64 4.16 17.04 -11.52
N ASP A 65 4.54 17.73 -12.60
CA ASP A 65 5.14 17.14 -13.80
C ASP A 65 6.35 16.23 -13.51
N ARG A 66 7.15 16.55 -12.48
CA ARG A 66 8.44 15.87 -12.25
C ARG A 66 8.57 15.17 -10.90
N ARG A 67 7.69 15.46 -9.95
CA ARG A 67 7.77 14.96 -8.57
C ARG A 67 6.48 15.21 -7.80
N ILE A 68 6.35 14.60 -6.63
CA ILE A 68 5.38 15.01 -5.62
C ILE A 68 5.98 16.15 -4.78
N VAL A 69 5.19 17.19 -4.52
CA VAL A 69 5.53 18.29 -3.59
C VAL A 69 4.41 18.41 -2.56
N GLY A 70 4.61 17.79 -1.40
CA GLY A 70 3.60 17.69 -0.35
C GLY A 70 3.64 16.35 0.37
N VAL A 71 2.60 16.07 1.14
CA VAL A 71 2.49 14.87 1.97
C VAL A 71 1.62 13.83 1.26
N PRO A 72 2.17 12.68 0.82
CA PRO A 72 1.37 11.59 0.28
C PRO A 72 0.58 10.87 1.38
N ASP A 73 -0.44 10.11 0.98
CA ASP A 73 -1.30 9.37 1.90
C ASP A 73 -0.64 8.09 2.43
N LEU A 74 0.17 7.43 1.59
CA LEU A 74 0.93 6.23 1.93
C LEU A 74 2.31 6.25 1.28
N ILE A 75 3.32 5.82 2.05
CA ILE A 75 4.61 5.40 1.54
C ILE A 75 4.83 3.91 1.85
N VAL A 76 5.39 3.17 0.90
CA VAL A 76 5.90 1.82 1.10
C VAL A 76 7.41 1.81 0.85
N GLU A 77 8.17 1.25 1.79
CA GLU A 77 9.60 0.95 1.63
C GLU A 77 9.81 -0.56 1.73
N ILE A 78 10.53 -1.12 0.78
CA ILE A 78 10.83 -2.54 0.70
C ILE A 78 12.26 -2.73 1.21
N LEU A 79 12.36 -3.35 2.38
CA LEU A 79 13.61 -3.58 3.08
C LEU A 79 14.33 -4.78 2.47
N SER A 80 15.49 -4.51 1.87
CA SER A 80 16.46 -5.54 1.52
C SER A 80 17.48 -5.71 2.65
N SER A 81 18.15 -6.87 2.69
CA SER A 81 19.23 -7.19 3.64
C SER A 81 20.36 -6.15 3.68
N ASP A 82 20.51 -5.37 2.60
CA ASP A 82 21.60 -4.43 2.39
C ASP A 82 21.25 -3.01 2.86
N THR A 83 20.01 -2.79 3.31
CA THR A 83 19.55 -1.48 3.79
C THR A 83 19.92 -1.33 5.27
N ALA A 84 20.90 -0.46 5.57
CA ALA A 84 21.36 -0.24 6.94
C ALA A 84 20.20 0.20 7.87
N HIS A 85 20.18 -0.33 9.09
CA HIS A 85 19.20 0.04 10.14
C HIS A 85 19.10 1.56 10.36
N ASP A 86 20.23 2.26 10.21
CA ASP A 86 20.29 3.70 10.33
C ASP A 86 19.50 4.41 9.23
N ASP A 87 19.52 3.92 7.97
CA ASP A 87 18.75 4.49 6.86
C ASP A 87 17.25 4.38 7.12
N GLN A 88 16.81 3.23 7.63
CA GLN A 88 15.40 2.98 7.98
C GLN A 88 14.94 3.90 9.11
N THR A 89 15.77 4.08 10.14
CA THR A 89 15.47 4.95 11.29
C THR A 89 15.38 6.42 10.87
N ILE A 90 16.30 6.87 10.01
CA ILE A 90 16.30 8.23 9.46
C ILE A 90 15.06 8.46 8.61
N LYS A 91 14.74 7.54 7.69
CA LYS A 91 13.54 7.64 6.83
C LYS A 91 12.26 7.66 7.65
N ARG A 92 12.10 6.74 8.61
CA ARG A 92 10.92 6.71 9.50
C ARG A 92 10.74 8.03 10.24
N THR A 93 11.81 8.58 10.80
CA THR A 93 11.76 9.88 11.50
C THR A 93 11.39 11.01 10.54
N ARG A 94 11.99 11.03 9.35
CA ARG A 94 11.72 12.03 8.30
C ARG A 94 10.27 11.98 7.83
N TYR A 95 9.72 10.79 7.60
CA TYR A 95 8.34 10.60 7.18
C TYR A 95 7.35 10.99 8.28
N ALA A 96 7.67 10.72 9.55
CA ALA A 96 6.85 11.15 10.68
C ALA A 96 6.84 12.69 10.81
N GLN A 97 8.01 13.33 10.71
CA GLN A 97 8.14 14.80 10.73
C GLN A 97 7.37 15.47 9.60
N ALA A 98 7.35 14.86 8.42
CA ALA A 98 6.59 15.36 7.27
C ALA A 98 5.07 15.16 7.42
N GLY A 99 4.61 14.30 8.33
CA GLY A 99 3.19 14.09 8.59
C GLY A 99 2.53 13.01 7.73
N ILE A 100 3.28 12.06 7.16
CA ILE A 100 2.70 11.00 6.32
C ILE A 100 1.80 10.10 7.20
N PRO A 101 0.51 9.91 6.86
CA PRO A 101 -0.43 9.21 7.74
C PRO A 101 -0.12 7.72 7.95
N GLU A 102 0.28 7.01 6.89
CA GLU A 102 0.54 5.58 6.93
C GLU A 102 1.85 5.25 6.20
N TYR A 103 2.64 4.35 6.79
CA TYR A 103 3.95 3.95 6.30
C TYR A 103 4.11 2.44 6.40
N TRP A 104 4.35 1.76 5.28
CA TRP A 104 4.55 0.32 5.25
C TRP A 104 6.03 0.00 5.09
N MET A 105 6.55 -0.84 5.99
CA MET A 105 7.88 -1.42 5.84
C MET A 105 7.76 -2.91 5.50
N ALA A 106 8.10 -3.26 4.26
CA ALA A 106 8.02 -4.63 3.76
C ALA A 106 9.37 -5.34 3.92
N ASP A 107 9.44 -6.39 4.75
CA ASP A 107 10.63 -7.19 4.97
C ASP A 107 10.66 -8.41 4.04
N LEU A 108 11.57 -8.37 3.06
CA LEU A 108 11.76 -9.44 2.07
C LEU A 108 12.28 -10.76 2.64
N SER A 109 12.92 -10.71 3.82
CA SER A 109 13.50 -11.90 4.46
C SER A 109 12.41 -12.74 5.12
N ASN A 110 11.40 -12.06 5.66
CA ASN A 110 10.31 -12.67 6.41
C ASN A 110 8.99 -12.71 5.64
N ASP A 111 8.90 -12.09 4.46
CA ASP A 111 7.68 -11.89 3.68
C ASP A 111 6.55 -11.27 4.54
N THR A 112 6.93 -10.23 5.29
CA THR A 112 6.04 -9.51 6.23
C THR A 112 6.00 -8.01 5.97
N VAL A 113 4.91 -7.36 6.36
CA VAL A 113 4.78 -5.90 6.35
C VAL A 113 4.50 -5.39 7.75
N ASP A 114 5.34 -4.48 8.26
CA ASP A 114 5.04 -3.67 9.44
C ASP A 114 4.22 -2.45 8.98
N LEU A 115 2.96 -2.38 9.42
CA LEU A 115 2.04 -1.30 9.10
C LEU A 115 2.15 -0.23 10.19
N LEU A 116 2.75 0.90 9.87
CA LEU A 116 2.95 2.00 10.79
C LEU A 116 1.93 3.11 10.53
N VAL A 117 1.31 3.61 11.59
CA VAL A 117 0.35 4.72 11.54
C VAL A 117 0.90 5.89 12.35
N LEU A 118 0.80 7.10 11.79
CA LEU A 118 1.23 8.31 12.46
C LEU A 118 0.18 8.77 13.47
N GLU A 119 0.56 8.82 14.75
CA GLU A 119 -0.26 9.35 15.84
C GLU A 119 0.62 10.27 16.71
N ASP A 120 0.12 11.45 17.06
CA ASP A 120 0.85 12.45 17.86
C ASP A 120 2.29 12.77 17.39
N GLY A 121 2.50 12.73 16.06
CA GLY A 121 3.79 13.03 15.43
C GLY A 121 4.82 11.90 15.46
N ILE A 122 4.44 10.72 15.92
CA ILE A 122 5.30 9.52 15.93
C ILE A 122 4.58 8.32 15.30
N TYR A 123 5.35 7.43 14.66
CA TYR A 123 4.79 6.22 14.07
C TYR A 123 4.61 5.12 15.12
N HIS A 124 3.40 4.57 15.20
CA HIS A 124 3.07 3.39 15.96
C HIS A 124 2.86 2.19 15.03
N SER A 125 3.45 1.03 15.36
CA SER A 125 3.13 -0.20 14.63
C SER A 125 1.71 -0.63 14.97
N SER A 126 0.87 -0.75 13.95
CA SER A 126 -0.47 -1.33 14.04
C SER A 126 -0.44 -2.86 13.93
N GLY A 127 0.74 -3.44 13.70
CA GLY A 127 0.96 -4.87 13.56
C GLY A 127 1.98 -5.21 12.47
N VAL A 128 2.57 -6.39 12.59
CA VAL A 128 3.38 -7.02 11.55
C VAL A 128 2.57 -8.15 10.94
N PHE A 129 2.31 -8.05 9.65
CA PHE A 129 1.40 -8.95 8.93
C PHE A 129 2.18 -9.81 7.93
N GLY A 130 1.71 -11.04 7.72
CA GLY A 130 2.29 -12.01 6.78
C GLY A 130 1.27 -13.05 6.34
N GLY A 131 1.61 -13.85 5.34
CA GLY A 131 0.76 -14.96 4.85
C GLY A 131 -0.57 -14.47 4.26
N GLN A 132 -1.64 -15.21 4.54
CA GLN A 132 -2.98 -15.05 3.93
C GLN A 132 -3.80 -13.85 4.46
N VAL A 133 -3.26 -13.07 5.40
CA VAL A 133 -3.98 -11.94 6.01
C VAL A 133 -3.89 -10.73 5.09
N ALA A 134 -5.00 -9.99 4.91
CA ALA A 134 -5.00 -8.71 4.21
C ALA A 134 -4.55 -7.56 5.14
N LEU A 135 -3.88 -6.55 4.59
CA LEU A 135 -3.42 -5.40 5.38
C LEU A 135 -4.60 -4.53 5.84
N PRO A 136 -4.76 -4.27 7.15
CA PRO A 136 -5.84 -3.41 7.66
C PRO A 136 -5.48 -1.93 7.51
N SER A 137 -5.25 -1.48 6.27
CA SER A 137 -4.91 -0.08 5.96
C SER A 137 -6.00 0.88 6.42
N ARG A 138 -5.60 1.97 7.08
CA ARG A 138 -6.49 3.06 7.46
C ARG A 138 -6.69 4.06 6.32
N VAL A 139 -5.68 4.22 5.45
CA VAL A 139 -5.74 5.12 4.30
C VAL A 139 -6.36 4.50 3.05
N ILE A 140 -6.26 3.18 2.88
CA ILE A 140 -6.94 2.42 1.81
C ILE A 140 -7.85 1.35 2.44
N PRO A 141 -9.02 1.73 3.02
CA PRO A 141 -9.90 0.79 3.70
C PRO A 141 -10.35 -0.34 2.77
N GLY A 142 -10.25 -1.59 3.25
CA GLY A 142 -10.71 -2.76 2.52
C GLY A 142 -9.75 -3.25 1.43
N PHE A 143 -8.48 -2.87 1.45
CA PHE A 143 -7.45 -3.45 0.59
C PHE A 143 -7.41 -4.99 0.75
N PRO A 144 -7.87 -5.77 -0.24
CA PRO A 144 -8.24 -7.17 -0.03
C PRO A 144 -7.10 -8.16 -0.31
N VAL A 145 -5.90 -7.65 -0.57
CA VAL A 145 -4.77 -8.48 -1.04
C VAL A 145 -4.08 -9.13 0.16
N PRO A 146 -4.00 -10.47 0.21
CA PRO A 146 -3.19 -11.17 1.20
C PRO A 146 -1.72 -10.73 1.12
N VAL A 147 -1.08 -10.55 2.27
CA VAL A 147 0.30 -10.05 2.36
C VAL A 147 1.28 -10.89 1.55
N GLU A 148 1.12 -12.22 1.55
CA GLU A 148 2.01 -13.10 0.77
C GLU A 148 2.00 -12.82 -0.74
N HIS A 149 0.92 -12.26 -1.30
CA HIS A 149 0.85 -11.89 -2.71
C HIS A 149 1.64 -10.61 -3.04
N LEU A 150 2.10 -9.88 -2.03
CA LEU A 150 2.94 -8.70 -2.18
C LEU A 150 4.43 -9.06 -2.31
N PHE A 151 4.78 -10.33 -2.12
CA PHE A 151 6.15 -10.85 -2.19
C PHE A 151 6.29 -11.91 -3.29
N PRO A 152 7.46 -11.99 -3.95
CA PRO A 152 7.74 -13.07 -4.88
C PRO A 152 7.78 -14.39 -4.11
N GLY A 153 7.00 -15.38 -4.57
CA GLY A 153 6.99 -16.73 -3.99
C GLY A 153 8.37 -17.42 -4.04
N THR A 154 8.48 -18.55 -3.35
CA THR A 154 9.75 -19.24 -3.03
C THR A 154 10.56 -19.71 -4.25
N GLY A 155 10.03 -19.61 -5.48
CA GLY A 155 10.67 -20.05 -6.72
C GLY A 155 11.71 -19.08 -7.31
N MET A 156 11.79 -17.85 -6.82
CA MET A 156 12.75 -16.85 -7.32
C MET A 156 13.95 -16.74 -6.35
N GLY A 157 14.94 -17.63 -6.46
CA GLY A 157 16.26 -17.46 -5.82
C GLY A 157 16.36 -17.63 -4.30
N THR A 158 15.84 -18.72 -3.73
CA THR A 158 15.78 -18.95 -2.28
C THR A 158 16.83 -19.94 -1.76
N ALA A 159 18.05 -19.47 -1.52
CA ALA A 159 18.91 -20.12 -0.53
C ALA A 159 18.65 -19.43 0.83
N GLY A 160 17.69 -19.92 1.61
CA GLY A 160 17.58 -19.54 3.04
C GLY A 160 16.21 -19.09 3.58
N ARG A 161 15.12 -19.04 2.81
CA ARG A 161 13.79 -18.75 3.38
C ARG A 161 13.37 -19.91 4.29
N LYS A 162 13.29 -19.66 5.59
CA LYS A 162 12.71 -20.60 6.56
C LYS A 162 11.20 -20.46 6.50
N SER A 163 10.50 -21.52 6.08
CA SER A 163 9.05 -21.63 6.27
C SER A 163 8.73 -21.46 7.77
N HIS A 164 8.16 -20.34 8.16
CA HIS A 164 7.64 -20.15 9.50
C HIS A 164 6.12 -20.17 9.45
N THR A 165 5.54 -21.18 10.08
CA THR A 165 4.16 -21.12 10.55
C THR A 165 4.09 -20.04 11.63
N LEU A 166 3.58 -18.86 11.31
CA LEU A 166 3.30 -17.84 12.32
C LEU A 166 2.08 -18.27 13.14
N ALA A 167 2.25 -18.37 14.46
CA ALA A 167 1.14 -18.40 15.39
C ALA A 167 0.45 -17.04 15.35
N LEU A 168 -0.87 -17.02 15.08
CA LEU A 168 -1.70 -15.85 15.28
C LEU A 168 -1.70 -15.50 16.77
N GLU A 169 -0.92 -14.51 17.18
CA GLU A 169 -1.26 -13.76 18.39
C GLU A 169 -2.37 -12.78 18.02
N MET A 170 -3.59 -13.17 18.37
CA MET A 170 -4.76 -12.32 18.35
C MET A 170 -4.53 -11.16 19.33
N VAL A 171 -4.23 -9.97 18.82
CA VAL A 171 -4.38 -8.75 19.61
C VAL A 171 -5.88 -8.51 19.79
N GLU A 172 -6.35 -8.50 21.04
CA GLU A 172 -7.73 -8.14 21.36
C GLU A 172 -8.02 -6.73 20.86
N MET A 173 -8.82 -6.63 19.80
CA MET A 173 -9.40 -5.39 19.35
C MET A 173 -10.40 -4.93 20.42
N GLY A 174 -10.04 -3.92 21.20
CA GLY A 174 -10.94 -3.28 22.15
C GLY A 174 -12.25 -2.87 21.46
N GLU A 175 -13.38 -3.10 22.13
CA GLU A 175 -14.73 -2.94 21.59
C GLU A 175 -14.93 -1.62 20.83
N PHE A 176 -15.00 -1.73 19.50
CA PHE A 176 -15.37 -0.63 18.63
C PHE A 176 -16.86 -0.33 18.82
N SER A 177 -17.19 0.69 19.60
CA SER A 177 -18.56 1.21 19.68
C SER A 177 -18.87 2.00 18.40
N PRO A 178 -19.80 1.55 17.54
CA PRO A 178 -20.12 2.28 16.32
C PRO A 178 -20.86 3.57 16.68
N ARG A 179 -20.18 4.72 16.53
CA ARG A 179 -20.88 6.01 16.56
C ARG A 179 -21.86 6.08 15.39
N ARG A 180 -23.04 6.61 15.70
CA ARG A 180 -24.24 6.68 14.87
C ARG A 180 -23.96 7.04 13.40
N ARG A 181 -24.56 6.27 12.50
CA ARG A 181 -24.62 6.55 11.05
C ARG A 181 -25.18 7.97 10.80
N PRO A 182 -24.57 8.79 9.92
CA PRO A 182 -25.24 9.95 9.38
C PRO A 182 -26.43 9.48 8.52
N GLN A 183 -27.63 9.96 8.81
CA GLN A 183 -28.79 9.80 7.93
C GLN A 183 -28.65 10.80 6.77
N PHE A 184 -28.42 10.30 5.55
CA PHE A 184 -28.62 11.09 4.34
C PHE A 184 -30.01 10.80 3.78
N GLY A 185 -30.75 11.89 3.55
CA GLY A 185 -32.12 11.87 3.07
C GLY A 185 -32.23 11.33 1.64
N SER A 186 -33.36 10.66 1.40
CA SER A 186 -33.80 10.11 0.13
C SER A 186 -34.00 11.19 -0.95
N ALA A 187 -33.52 10.90 -2.16
CA ALA A 187 -34.11 11.36 -3.41
C ALA A 187 -33.96 10.26 -4.49
N SER A 188 -35.08 9.58 -4.75
CA SER A 188 -35.52 8.91 -5.97
C SER A 188 -34.50 8.46 -7.03
N GLY A 189 -34.43 7.15 -7.25
CA GLY A 189 -33.79 6.54 -8.42
C GLY A 189 -33.50 5.05 -8.22
N LEU A 190 -34.55 4.23 -8.13
CA LEU A 190 -34.45 2.77 -7.99
C LEU A 190 -33.93 2.18 -9.32
N VAL A 191 -32.67 1.76 -9.38
CA VAL A 191 -32.19 0.83 -10.41
C VAL A 191 -32.27 -0.57 -9.80
N ILE A 192 -33.21 -1.36 -10.29
CA ILE A 192 -33.31 -2.78 -9.97
C ILE A 192 -32.24 -3.48 -10.81
N MET A 193 -31.21 -4.04 -10.17
CA MET A 193 -30.32 -4.98 -10.84
C MET A 193 -31.12 -6.25 -11.13
N ALA A 194 -31.20 -6.62 -12.40
CA ALA A 194 -31.80 -7.88 -12.82
C ALA A 194 -30.89 -9.05 -12.40
N ASP A 195 -31.48 -10.04 -11.76
CA ASP A 195 -30.90 -11.36 -11.55
C ASP A 195 -30.85 -12.08 -12.90
N ASP A 196 -29.70 -12.11 -13.56
CA ASP A 196 -29.38 -13.11 -14.59
C ASP A 196 -27.87 -13.10 -14.87
N PHE A 197 -27.15 -14.02 -14.20
CA PHE A 197 -25.70 -14.18 -14.34
C PHE A 197 -25.30 -15.38 -15.22
N ASP A 198 -26.22 -15.91 -16.04
CA ASP A 198 -26.00 -17.13 -16.85
C ASP A 198 -26.39 -17.02 -18.34
N ALA A 199 -26.57 -15.81 -18.89
CA ALA A 199 -26.76 -15.64 -20.33
C ALA A 199 -25.41 -15.52 -21.08
N PRO A 200 -25.15 -16.33 -22.13
CA PRO A 200 -23.96 -16.15 -22.97
C PRO A 200 -24.00 -14.80 -23.68
N LEU A 201 -22.86 -14.09 -23.70
CA LEU A 201 -22.70 -12.84 -24.44
C LEU A 201 -22.71 -13.12 -25.96
N GLU A 202 -23.88 -12.99 -26.59
CA GLU A 202 -24.01 -12.91 -28.04
C GLU A 202 -23.68 -11.49 -28.51
N ASP A 203 -22.39 -11.13 -28.61
CA ASP A 203 -21.95 -10.09 -29.55
C ASP A 203 -20.41 -10.05 -29.69
N PHE A 204 -19.87 -10.83 -30.62
CA PHE A 204 -18.45 -10.81 -31.01
C PHE A 204 -18.24 -10.93 -32.53
N GLN A 205 -19.16 -10.38 -33.35
CA GLN A 205 -18.98 -10.34 -34.81
C GLN A 205 -18.60 -8.96 -35.39
N GLY A 206 -18.41 -7.93 -34.55
CA GLY A 206 -18.15 -6.56 -35.02
C GLY A 206 -16.69 -6.10 -35.08
N TYR A 207 -15.71 -6.89 -34.61
CA TYR A 207 -14.34 -6.39 -34.38
C TYR A 207 -13.24 -6.98 -35.29
N GLN A 208 -13.60 -7.52 -36.45
CA GLN A 208 -12.63 -7.76 -37.53
C GLN A 208 -13.11 -7.13 -38.84
N SER A 209 -12.70 -5.87 -39.04
CA SER A 209 -12.56 -5.23 -40.35
C SER A 209 -11.42 -4.23 -40.29
#